data_AF-A0AAW9H740-F1
#
_entry.id   AF-A0AAW9H740-F1
#
_cell.length_a   1.000
_cell.length_b   1.000
_cell.length_c   1.000
_cell.angle_alpha   90.00
_cell.angle_beta   90.00
_cell.angle_gamma   90.00
#
_symmetry.space_group_name_H-M   'P 1'
#
loop_
_entity.id
_entity.type
_entity.pdbx_description
1 polymer ?
#
loop_
_entity_poly.entity_id
_entity_poly.type
_entity_poly.pdbx_seq_one_letter_code
_entity_poly.pdbx_strand_id
1 'polypeptide(L)' 'MAQVINTNVMSLNAQRNLNTTSASLATTIQRLSSGLRINSAKDDA' A
#
# COMPACT_ATOMS: atom_id res chain seq x y z
N MET A 1 -7.86 -16.85 -29.02
CA MET A 1 -7.57 -15.41 -29.19
C MET A 1 -7.45 -14.82 -27.80
N ALA A 2 -6.25 -14.39 -27.41
CA ALA A 2 -6.03 -13.74 -26.13
C ALA A 2 -6.98 -12.53 -26.04
N GLN A 3 -7.84 -12.51 -25.02
CA GLN A 3 -8.65 -11.34 -24.75
C GLN A 3 -7.69 -10.17 -24.51
N VAL A 4 -7.55 -9.31 -25.51
CA VAL A 4 -7.12 -7.93 -25.30
C VAL A 4 -8.27 -7.27 -24.53
N ILE A 5 -8.40 -7.60 -23.23
CA ILE A 5 -9.22 -6.80 -22.34
C ILE A 5 -8.43 -5.50 -22.22
N ASN A 6 -8.99 -4.40 -22.71
CA ASN A 6 -8.45 -3.05 -22.53
C ASN A 6 -8.19 -2.70 -21.05
N THR A 7 -8.63 -3.54 -20.11
CA THR A 7 -8.30 -3.53 -18.69
C THR A 7 -7.69 -4.88 -18.30
N ASN A 8 -6.37 -4.92 -18.13
CA ASN A 8 -5.69 -6.11 -17.64
C ASN A 8 -5.99 -6.29 -16.14
N VAL A 9 -6.86 -7.23 -15.79
CA VAL A 9 -7.28 -7.49 -14.40
C VAL A 9 -6.10 -7.89 -13.51
N MET A 10 -5.09 -8.59 -14.05
CA MET A 10 -3.85 -8.86 -13.32
C MET A 10 -3.05 -7.58 -13.06
N SER A 11 -2.97 -6.66 -14.02
CA SER A 11 -2.34 -5.35 -13.84
C SER A 11 -3.10 -4.49 -12.83
N LEU A 12 -4.44 -4.50 -12.85
CA LEU A 12 -5.26 -3.82 -11.86
C LEU A 12 -5.10 -4.43 -10.46
N ASN A 13 -4.99 -5.75 -10.37
CA ASN A 13 -4.72 -6.45 -9.11
C ASN A 13 -3.31 -6.12 -8.59
N ALA A 14 -2.30 -6.14 -9.45
CA ALA A 14 -0.94 -5.71 -9.14
C ALA A 14 -0.92 -4.25 -8.66
N GLN A 15 -1.62 -3.34 -9.34
CA GLN A 15 -1.69 -1.93 -8.97
C GLN A 15 -2.41 -1.70 -7.63
N ARG A 16 -3.44 -2.50 -7.31
CA ARG A 16 -4.06 -2.50 -5.98
C ARG A 16 -3.09 -2.97 -4.89
N ASN A 17 -2.37 -4.08 -5.12
CA ASN A 17 -1.36 -4.58 -4.17
C ASN A 17 -0.17 -3.61 -4.02
N LEU A 18 0.21 -2.92 -5.10
CA LEU A 18 1.24 -1.88 -5.06
C LEU A 18 0.77 -0.69 -4.22
N ASN A 19 -0.47 -0.23 -4.39
CA ASN A 19 -1.03 0.85 -3.55
C ASN A 19 -1.05 0.49 -2.06
N THR A 20 -1.45 -0.73 -1.70
CA THR A 20 -1.44 -1.17 -0.30
C THR A 20 -0.02 -1.29 0.24
N THR A 21 0.92 -1.78 -0.58
CA THR A 21 2.34 -1.89 -0.19
C THR A 21 2.98 -0.52 -0.03
N SER A 22 2.69 0.45 -0.90
CA SER A 22 3.16 1.83 -0.80
C SER A 22 2.62 2.54 0.45
N ALA A 23 1.34 2.32 0.79
CA ALA A 23 0.76 2.85 2.02
C ALA A 23 1.43 2.24 3.26
N SER A 24 1.63 0.91 3.28
CA SER A 24 2.36 0.24 4.36
C SER A 24 3.80 0.75 4.47
N LEU A 25 4.49 0.94 3.34
CA LEU A 25 5.86 1.47 3.30
C LEU A 25 5.91 2.89 3.86
N ALA A 26 4.96 3.76 3.51
CA ALA A 26 4.88 5.11 4.06
C ALA A 26 4.73 5.08 5.59
N THR A 27 3.87 4.21 6.14
CA THR A 27 3.74 4.00 7.58
C THR A 27 5.04 3.44 8.19
N THR A 28 5.70 2.49 7.53
CA THR A 28 6.98 1.93 8.00
C THR A 28 8.08 2.99 8.03
N ILE A 29 8.16 3.85 7.01
CA ILE A 29 9.12 4.96 6.96
C ILE A 29 8.81 5.99 8.04
N GLN A 30 7.54 6.33 8.25
CA GLN A 30 7.14 7.22 9.33
C GLN A 30 7.55 6.66 10.70
N ARG A 31 7.32 5.36 10.95
CA ARG A 31 7.72 4.67 12.18
C ARG A 31 9.23 4.64 12.36
N LEU A 32 9.99 4.34 11.30
CA LEU A 32 11.45 4.36 11.31
C LEU A 32 11.98 5.76 11.64
N SER A 33 11.44 6.80 10.99
CA SER A 33 11.84 8.19 11.22
C SER A 33 11.51 8.69 12.62
N SER A 34 10.42 8.19 13.23
CA SER A 34 10.01 8.58 14.57
C SER A 34 10.66 7.78 15.70
N GLY A 35 11.24 6.61 15.40
CA GLY A 35 11.73 5.65 16.41
C GLY A 35 10.66 5.04 17.33
N LEU A 36 9.40 5.50 17.23
CA LEU A 36 8.27 5.10 18.06
C LEU A 36 7.33 4.21 17.24
N ARG A 37 6.89 3.08 17.81
CA ARG A 37 5.96 2.15 17.14
C ARG A 37 4.55 2.74 16.96
N ILE A 38 4.21 3.85 17.61
CA ILE A 38 2.87 4.44 17.63
C ILE A 38 3.05 5.91 17.24
N ASN A 39 2.52 6.31 16.09
CA ASN A 39 2.84 7.61 15.48
C ASN A 39 1.69 8.60 15.46
N SER A 40 0.52 8.25 16.00
CA SER A 40 -0.57 9.20 16.25
C SER A 40 -1.54 8.67 17.29
N ALA A 41 -2.29 9.55 17.95
CA ALA A 41 -3.42 9.21 18.83
C ALA A 41 -4.56 8.43 18.13
N LYS A 42 -4.46 8.21 16.81
CA LYS A 42 -5.36 7.35 16.02
C LYS A 42 -4.96 5.87 16.05
N ASP A 43 -3.71 5.54 16.37
CA ASP A 43 -3.25 4.15 16.56
C ASP A 43 -3.61 3.60 17.96
N ASP A 44 -4.10 4.46 18.87
CA ASP A 44 -4.40 4.16 20.28
C ASP A 44 -5.91 4.21 20.62
N ALA A 45 -6.78 4.30 19.59
CA ALA A 45 -8.24 4.28 19.70
C ALA A 45 -8.84 3.07 18.98
#